data_AF-A0A1X7U7V6-F1
#
_entry.id   AF-A0A1X7U7V6-F1
#
_cell.length_a   1.000
_cell.length_b   1.000
_cell.length_c   1.000
_cell.angle_alpha   90.00
_cell.angle_beta   90.00
_cell.angle_gamma   90.00
#
_symmetry.space_group_name_H-M   'P 1'
#
loop_
_entity.id
_entity.type
_entity.pdbx_description
1 polymer ?
#
loop_
_entity_poly.entity_id
_entity_poly.type
_entity_poly.pdbx_seq_one_letter_code
_entity_poly.pdbx_strand_id
1 'polypeptide(L)' 'METLCGKGGGWRRIANLNMSDPNEKCPTQFRTYSSGGVRACGRPDTNSGSCVGITFPSRDIKYSQ' A
#
# COMPACT_ATOMS: atom_id res chain seq x y z
N MET A 1 -9.08 26.17 15.99
CA MET A 1 -9.87 24.95 15.71
C MET A 1 -9.47 24.50 14.32
N GLU A 2 -8.38 23.74 14.21
CA GLU A 2 -7.79 23.37 12.92
C GLU A 2 -8.49 22.14 12.35
N THR A 3 -9.26 22.38 11.30
CA THR A 3 -9.98 21.38 10.53
C THR A 3 -9.02 20.77 9.50
N LEU A 4 -8.36 19.65 9.86
CA LEU A 4 -7.47 18.90 8.96
C LEU A 4 -8.15 17.64 8.41
N CYS A 5 -9.29 17.81 7.76
CA CYS A 5 -9.81 16.80 6.83
C CYS A 5 -10.32 17.51 5.58
N GLY A 6 -9.59 17.38 4.46
CA GLY A 6 -10.21 17.49 3.14
C GLY A 6 -10.05 18.79 2.33
N LYS A 7 -9.08 19.68 2.62
CA LYS A 7 -8.76 20.79 1.69
C LYS A 7 -7.25 20.95 1.44
N GLY A 8 -6.78 20.36 0.34
CA GLY A 8 -5.85 21.03 -0.57
C GLY A 8 -4.35 21.08 -0.28
N GLY A 9 -3.82 20.37 0.71
CA GLY A 9 -2.36 20.29 0.89
C GLY A 9 -1.97 19.74 2.26
N GLY A 10 -1.12 18.72 2.28
CA GLY A 10 -0.63 18.10 3.52
C GLY A 10 -0.38 16.60 3.39
N TRP A 11 -1.06 15.94 2.46
CA TRP A 11 -0.84 14.53 2.15
C TRP A 11 -0.21 14.39 0.77
N ARG A 12 0.91 13.67 0.72
CA ARG A 12 1.56 13.28 -0.54
C ARG A 12 1.52 11.77 -0.67
N ARG A 13 0.95 11.29 -1.77
CA ARG A 13 0.95 9.86 -2.11
C ARG A 13 2.39 9.41 -2.35
N ILE A 14 2.86 8.43 -1.56
CA ILE A 14 4.20 7.84 -1.70
C ILE A 14 4.19 6.50 -2.45
N ALA A 15 3.02 5.86 -2.55
CA ALA A 15 2.81 4.63 -3.30
C ALA A 15 1.34 4.49 -3.72
N ASN A 16 1.08 3.66 -4.71
CA ASN A 16 -0.24 3.24 -5.14
C ASN A 16 -0.23 1.75 -5.45
N LEU A 17 -1.36 1.09 -5.26
CA LEU A 17 -1.57 -0.30 -5.67
C LEU A 17 -2.98 -0.38 -6.26
N ASN A 18 -3.08 -0.72 -7.54
CA ASN A 18 -4.36 -0.86 -8.23
C ASN A 18 -4.58 -2.31 -8.68
N MET A 19 -5.14 -3.14 -7.82
CA MET A 19 -5.37 -4.56 -8.15
C MET A 19 -6.49 -4.80 -9.18
N SER A 20 -7.24 -3.76 -9.56
CA SER A 20 -8.18 -3.81 -10.67
C SER A 20 -7.48 -3.79 -12.04
N ASP A 21 -6.25 -3.28 -12.13
CA ASP A 21 -5.43 -3.41 -13.35
C ASP A 21 -4.86 -4.84 -13.43
N PRO A 22 -5.15 -5.62 -14.49
CA PRO A 22 -4.68 -7.00 -14.63
C PRO A 22 -3.15 -7.13 -14.67
N ASN A 23 -2.42 -6.06 -15.01
CA ASN A 23 -0.96 -6.06 -15.11
C ASN A 23 -0.27 -5.64 -13.81
N GLU A 24 -0.99 -4.99 -12.89
CA GLU A 24 -0.46 -4.62 -11.57
C GLU A 24 -0.09 -5.88 -10.79
N LYS A 25 1.09 -5.88 -10.16
CA LYS A 25 1.60 -7.00 -9.37
C LYS A 25 1.65 -6.62 -7.90
N CYS A 26 1.41 -7.59 -7.02
CA CYS A 26 1.66 -7.38 -5.61
C CYS A 26 3.14 -7.07 -5.35
N PRO A 27 3.45 -6.19 -4.38
CA PRO A 27 4.83 -5.99 -3.96
C PRO A 27 5.44 -7.31 -3.47
N THR A 28 6.75 -7.48 -3.67
CA THR A 28 7.45 -8.77 -3.50
C THR A 28 7.22 -9.47 -2.17
N GLN A 29 7.00 -8.71 -1.09
CA GLN A 29 6.76 -9.23 0.25
C GLN A 29 5.36 -9.83 0.42
N PHE A 30 4.39 -9.48 -0.43
CA PHE A 30 3.00 -9.90 -0.33
C PHE A 30 2.64 -10.98 -1.35
N ARG A 31 1.74 -11.88 -0.95
CA ARG A 31 1.17 -12.88 -1.85
C ARG A 31 -0.03 -12.30 -2.60
N THR A 32 -0.13 -12.61 -3.88
CA THR A 32 -1.35 -12.34 -4.66
C THR A 32 -2.41 -13.39 -4.34
N TYR A 33 -3.59 -12.95 -3.94
CA TYR A 33 -4.79 -13.76 -3.81
C TYR A 33 -5.75 -13.40 -4.94
N SER A 34 -6.37 -14.43 -5.52
CA SER A 34 -7.47 -14.24 -6.47
C SER A 34 -8.59 -15.20 -6.14
N SER A 35 -9.79 -14.67 -5.92
CA SER A 35 -11.00 -15.44 -5.62
C SER A 35 -12.22 -14.67 -6.09
N GLY A 36 -13.19 -15.35 -6.71
CA GLY A 36 -14.44 -14.74 -7.18
C GLY A 36 -14.24 -13.57 -8.14
N GLY A 37 -13.17 -13.57 -8.95
CA GLY A 37 -12.83 -12.46 -9.86
C GLY A 37 -12.17 -11.24 -9.20
N VAL A 38 -11.99 -11.24 -7.87
CA VAL A 38 -11.29 -10.18 -7.14
C VAL A 38 -9.81 -10.56 -6.98
N ARG A 39 -8.91 -9.59 -7.11
CA ARG A 39 -7.48 -9.72 -6.85
C ARG A 39 -7.08 -8.86 -5.66
N ALA A 40 -6.27 -9.40 -4.76
CA ALA A 40 -5.80 -8.71 -3.58
C ALA A 40 -4.35 -9.10 -3.24
N CYS A 41 -3.66 -8.24 -2.48
CA CYS A 41 -2.37 -8.54 -1.89
C CYS A 41 -2.55 -8.81 -0.39
N GLY A 42 -2.03 -9.93 0.08
CA GLY A 42 -2.17 -10.33 1.47
C GLY A 42 -0.90 -10.94 2.03
N ARG A 43 -0.99 -11.40 3.28
CA ARG A 43 0.14 -12.05 3.95
C ARG A 43 0.64 -13.28 3.16
N PRO A 44 1.93 -13.62 3.26
CA PRO A 44 2.46 -14.88 2.74
C PRO A 44 1.74 -16.09 3.35
N ASP A 45 1.77 -17.21 2.62
CA ASP A 45 1.23 -18.46 3.12
C ASP A 45 2.28 -19.15 3.99
N THR A 46 2.03 -19.20 5.29
CA THR A 46 2.93 -19.83 6.26
C THR A 46 2.13 -20.74 7.19
N ASN A 47 2.75 -21.85 7.63
CA ASN A 47 2.16 -22.78 8.60
C ASN A 47 2.07 -22.21 10.04
N SER A 48 2.38 -20.93 10.22
CA SER A 48 2.35 -20.18 11.47
C SER A 48 1.84 -18.74 11.22
N GLY A 49 1.77 -17.90 12.25
CA GLY A 49 1.43 -16.48 12.07
C GLY A 49 2.53 -15.72 11.29
N SER A 50 2.16 -15.03 10.21
CA SER A 50 3.08 -14.19 9.42
C SER A 50 2.63 -12.73 9.38
N CYS A 51 3.59 -11.82 9.53
CA CYS A 51 3.47 -10.41 9.20
C CYS A 51 4.63 -10.01 8.29
N VAL A 52 4.32 -9.24 7.25
CA VAL A 52 5.32 -8.66 6.35
C VAL A 52 4.97 -7.21 6.11
N GLY A 53 6.00 -6.37 6.03
CA GLY A 53 5.89 -4.96 5.68
C GLY A 53 6.73 -4.66 4.45
N ILE A 54 6.38 -3.58 3.77
CA ILE A 54 7.22 -2.99 2.73
C ILE A 54 7.40 -1.50 3.05
N THR A 55 8.61 -1.00 2.86
CA THR A 55 8.92 0.41 3.00
C THR A 55 8.87 1.08 1.64
N PHE A 56 7.99 2.07 1.49
CA PHE A 56 8.00 2.96 0.32
C PHE A 56 8.79 4.22 0.69
N PRO A 57 9.96 4.47 0.09
CA PRO A 57 10.75 5.64 0.43
C PRO A 57 10.00 6.91 0.01
N SER A 58 9.97 7.89 0.91
CA SER A 58 9.43 9.23 0.64
C SER A 58 10.29 10.04 -0.34
N ARG A 59 11.48 9.53 -0.69
CA ARG A 59 12.51 10.13 -1.55
C ARG A 59 12.80 11.58 -1.13
N ASP A 60 12.27 12.55 -1.86
CA ASP A 60 12.60 13.97 -1.73
C ASP A 60 11.63 14.75 -0.82
N ILE A 61 10.72 14.07 -0.12
CA ILE A 61 9.82 14.72 0.84
C ILE A 61 10.62 15.07 2.09
N LYS A 62 10.97 16.35 2.21
CA LYS A 62 11.53 16.93 3.43
C LYS A 62 10.38 17.32 4.35
N TYR A 63 10.32 16.71 5.53
CA TYR A 63 9.43 17.15 6.60
C TYR A 63 10.15 18.25 7.39
N SER A 64 9.53 19.42 7.53
CA SER A 64 9.93 20.41 8.53
C SER A 64 9.14 20.14 9.81
N GLN A 65 9.83 20.12 10.95
CA GLN A 65 9.23 20.04 12.27
C GLN A 65 8.62 21.38 12.68
#